data_AF-A0A359H9B1-F1
#
_entry.id   AF-A0A359H9B1-F1
#
_cell.length_a   1.000
_cell.length_b   1.000
_cell.length_c   1.000
_cell.angle_alpha   90.00
_cell.angle_beta   90.00
_cell.angle_gamma   90.00
#
_symmetry.space_group_name_H-M   'P 1'
#
loop_
_entity.id
_entity.type
_entity.pdbx_description
1 polymer ?
#
loop_
_entity_poly.entity_id
_entity_poly.type
_entity_poly.pdbx_seq_one_letter_code
_entity_poly.pdbx_strand_id
1 'polypeptide(L)' 'MTIYSEKVVEHFMSPQNAYSMPDADAEGSFGDPSCGDALTFYLKVKDDFIKEIS' A
#
# COMPACT_ATOMS: atom_id res chain seq x y z
N MET A 1 7.57 -6.01 26.60
CA MET A 1 7.51 -6.95 25.47
C MET A 1 6.66 -6.28 24.40
N THR A 2 7.28 -5.50 23.53
CA THR A 2 6.60 -4.88 22.39
C THR A 2 6.81 -5.78 21.19
N ILE A 3 5.75 -6.48 20.77
CA ILE A 3 5.75 -7.41 19.61
C ILE A 3 6.06 -6.65 18.31
N TYR A 4 5.79 -5.35 18.28
CA TYR A 4 6.04 -4.47 17.15
C TYR A 4 7.15 -3.47 17.47
N SER A 5 8.01 -3.22 16.49
CA SER A 5 8.99 -2.14 16.59
C SER A 5 8.29 -0.79 16.59
N GLU A 6 8.95 0.22 17.17
CA GLU A 6 8.46 1.59 17.13
C GLU A 6 8.20 2.06 15.69
N LYS A 7 9.04 1.61 14.74
CA LYS A 7 8.90 1.97 13.32
C LYS A 7 7.63 1.40 12.68
N VAL A 8 7.24 0.17 13.03
CA VAL A 8 5.98 -0.41 12.55
C VAL A 8 4.80 0.37 13.11
N VAL A 9 4.83 0.71 14.40
CA VAL A 9 3.78 1.51 15.03
C VAL A 9 3.66 2.89 14.39
N GLU A 10 4.78 3.55 14.09
CA GLU A 10 4.81 4.84 13.40
C GLU A 10 4.09 4.78 12.04
N HIS A 11 4.44 3.80 11.18
CA HIS A 11 3.83 3.65 9.86
C HIS A 11 2.35 3.24 9.91
N PHE A 12 1.96 2.46 10.92
CA PHE A 12 0.56 2.07 11.12
C PHE A 12 -0.30 3.27 11.53
N MET A 13 0.21 4.13 12.42
CA MET A 13 -0.53 5.29 12.93
C MET A 13 -0.53 6.47 11.94
N SER A 14 0.48 6.56 11.06
CA SER A 14 0.60 7.62 10.06
C SER A 14 1.08 7.05 8.71
N PRO A 15 0.23 6.29 8.00
CA PRO A 15 0.58 5.73 6.70
C PRO A 15 0.74 6.84 5.65
N GLN A 16 1.76 6.72 4.80
CA GLN A 16 2.14 7.77 3.85
C GLN A 16 1.47 7.61 2.47
N ASN A 17 1.05 6.40 2.13
CA ASN A 17 0.53 6.02 0.82
C ASN A 17 -0.74 5.16 0.96
N ALA A 18 -1.66 5.56 1.84
CA ALA A 18 -2.91 4.83 2.07
C ALA A 18 -4.10 5.68 1.63
N TYR A 19 -4.38 5.68 0.33
CA TYR A 19 -5.51 6.37 -0.27
C TYR A 19 -5.99 5.63 -1.53
N SER A 20 -7.09 6.10 -2.13
CA SER A 20 -7.52 5.60 -3.45
C SER A 20 -7.06 6.57 -4.52
N MET A 21 -6.65 6.05 -5.68
CA MET A 21 -6.17 6.85 -6.81
C MET A 21 -7.04 6.57 -8.05
N PRO A 22 -8.16 7.30 -8.23
CA PRO A 22 -9.10 7.05 -9.34
C PRO A 22 -8.51 7.27 -10.74
N ASP A 23 -7.42 8.04 -10.84
CA ASP A 23 -6.70 8.35 -12.07
C ASP A 23 -5.39 7.55 -12.22
N ALA A 24 -5.28 6.42 -11.53
CA ALA A 24 -4.14 5.51 -11.66
C ALA A 24 -4.07 4.91 -13.07
N ASP A 25 -2.86 4.65 -13.55
CA ASP A 25 -2.63 3.96 -14.82
C ASP A 25 -2.87 2.44 -14.68
N ALA A 26 -2.69 1.90 -13.47
CA ALA A 26 -2.94 0.50 -13.15
C ALA A 26 -3.48 0.32 -11.72
N GLU A 27 -4.36 -0.68 -11.55
CA GLU A 27 -4.89 -1.15 -10.27
C GLU A 27 -4.67 -2.66 -10.16
N GLY A 28 -4.28 -3.14 -8.98
CA GLY A 28 -4.13 -4.57 -8.72
C GLY A 28 -4.60 -4.93 -7.31
N SER A 29 -5.35 -6.02 -7.18
CA SER A 29 -5.81 -6.53 -5.88
C SER A 29 -5.36 -7.97 -5.65
N PHE A 30 -4.93 -8.27 -4.43
CA PHE A 30 -4.57 -9.62 -4.01
C PHE A 30 -4.89 -9.81 -2.53
N GLY A 31 -5.19 -11.06 -2.13
CA GLY A 31 -5.41 -11.40 -0.73
C GLY A 31 -4.97 -12.82 -0.40
N ASP A 32 -4.61 -13.04 0.87
CA ASP A 32 -4.25 -14.33 1.43
C ASP A 32 -5.41 -14.89 2.27
N PRO A 33 -6.08 -15.96 1.82
CA PRO A 33 -7.21 -16.54 2.55
C PRO A 33 -6.82 -17.21 3.88
N SER A 34 -5.53 -17.47 4.13
CA SER A 34 -5.07 -18.12 5.35
C SER A 34 -5.08 -17.19 6.57
N CYS A 35 -4.80 -15.90 6.37
CA CYS A 35 -4.84 -14.87 7.41
C CYS A 35 -5.99 -13.87 7.24
N GLY A 36 -6.59 -13.79 6.05
CA GLY A 36 -7.69 -12.87 5.73
C GLY A 36 -7.24 -11.49 5.27
N ASP A 37 -5.94 -11.28 5.05
CA ASP A 37 -5.41 -10.00 4.55
C ASP A 37 -5.73 -9.84 3.06
N ALA A 38 -6.16 -8.63 2.69
CA ALA A 38 -6.40 -8.24 1.31
C ALA A 38 -5.92 -6.81 1.08
N LEU A 39 -5.30 -6.58 -0.07
CA LEU A 39 -4.72 -5.29 -0.44
C LEU A 39 -5.12 -4.94 -1.87
N THR A 40 -5.30 -3.65 -2.10
CA THR A 40 -5.43 -3.06 -3.43
C THR A 40 -4.35 -2.01 -3.57
N PHE A 41 -3.59 -2.09 -4.65
CA PHE A 41 -2.55 -1.13 -5.00
C PHE A 41 -2.93 -0.35 -6.25
N TYR A 42 -2.51 0.91 -6.29
CA TYR A 42 -2.66 1.80 -7.42
C TYR A 42 -1.28 2.29 -7.87
N LEU A 43 -1.03 2.31 -9.18
CA LEU A 43 0.23 2.78 -9.75
C LEU A 43 0.00 3.85 -10.81
N LYS A 44 0.82 4.90 -10.75
CA LYS A 44 0.99 5.88 -11.82
C LYS A 44 2.37 5.71 -12.43
N VAL A 45 2.46 5.51 -13.74
CA VAL A 45 3.71 5.17 -14.44
C VAL A 45 3.99 6.21 -15.52
N LYS A 46 5.24 6.67 -15.58
CA LYS A 46 5.68 7.61 -16.60
C LYS A 46 7.09 7.29 -17.06
N ASP A 47 7.29 7.20 -18.37
CA ASP A 47 8.60 6.97 -19.00
C ASP A 47 9.33 5.74 -18.41
N ASP A 48 8.58 4.65 -18.18
CA ASP A 48 9.04 3.41 -17.52
C ASP A 48 9.43 3.54 -16.03
N PHE A 49 9.02 4.61 -15.35
CA PHE A 49 9.18 4.80 -13.89
C PHE A 49 7.85 4.83 -13.15
N ILE A 50 7.80 4.24 -11.95
CA ILE A 50 6.70 4.45 -11.01
C ILE A 50 6.79 5.89 -10.49
N LYS A 51 5.84 6.71 -10.91
CA LYS A 51 5.72 8.12 -10.52
C LYS A 51 5.04 8.26 -9.16
N GLU A 52 4.04 7.42 -8.90
CA GLU A 52 3.23 7.44 -7.68
C GLU A 52 2.69 6.04 -7.37
N ILE A 53 2.53 5.74 -6.08
CA ILE A 53 1.95 4.49 -5.57
C ILE A 53 1.07 4.79 -4.36
N SER A 54 -0.05 4.09 -4.28
CA SER A 54 -0.89 3.98 -3.09
C SER A 54 -1.41 2.57 -2.89
#